data_AF-A0A9W5X4Z7-F1
#
_entry.id   AF-A0A9W5X4Z7-F1
#
_cell.length_a   1.000
_cell.length_b   1.000
_cell.length_c   1.000
_cell.angle_alpha   90.00
_cell.angle_beta   90.00
_cell.angle_gamma   90.00
#
_symmetry.space_group_name_H-M   'P 1'
#
loop_
_entity.id
_entity.type
_entity.pdbx_description
1 polymer ?
#
loop_
_entity_poly.entity_id
_entity_poly.type
_entity_poly.pdbx_seq_one_letter_code
_entity_poly.pdbx_strand_id
1 'polypeptide(L)'
;MLKNFIRIVIVLCTIGSACLLSKRSFVKYLPVTLFSSASVLAEILYFTVHKLWKVKGGPGSLICNTSILVLGPYFFGTLLSFQLSKGKLIKYALINIIADFIYAFPLIKLFKKLDFFKLKVNSIQFYVLIVTNAFLNFGFQKFYERVTLPEKTSD
;
A
#
# COMPACT_ATOMS: atom_id res chain seq x y z
N MET A 1 -11.32 5.28 -22.82
CA MET A 1 -10.93 3.86 -22.98
C MET A 1 -9.64 3.49 -22.22
N LEU A 2 -8.51 4.18 -22.45
CA LEU A 2 -7.23 3.87 -21.78
C LEU A 2 -7.30 3.80 -20.24
N LYS A 3 -7.99 4.73 -19.57
CA LYS A 3 -8.13 4.72 -18.09
C LYS A 3 -8.87 3.49 -17.56
N ASN A 4 -9.89 3.03 -18.29
CA ASN A 4 -10.65 1.84 -17.89
C ASN A 4 -9.79 0.58 -18.07
N PHE A 5 -8.98 0.53 -19.13
CA PHE A 5 -7.99 -0.54 -19.31
C PHE A 5 -6.99 -0.59 -18.16
N ILE A 6 -6.42 0.56 -17.74
CA ILE A 6 -5.50 0.63 -16.59
C ILE A 6 -6.19 0.10 -15.32
N ARG A 7 -7.45 0.50 -15.07
CA ARG A 7 -8.22 -0.01 -13.91
C ARG A 7 -8.42 -1.52 -13.98
N ILE A 8 -8.74 -2.07 -15.14
CA ILE A 8 -8.87 -3.52 -15.33
C ILE A 8 -7.55 -4.23 -15.00
N VAL A 9 -6.42 -3.73 -15.50
CA VAL A 9 -5.10 -4.30 -15.19
C VAL A 9 -4.84 -4.28 -13.68
N ILE A 10 -5.11 -3.17 -12.99
CA ILE A 10 -4.94 -3.06 -11.53
C ILE A 10 -5.82 -4.08 -10.79
N VAL A 11 -7.07 -4.26 -11.22
CA VAL A 11 -7.98 -5.24 -10.63
C VAL A 11 -7.49 -6.66 -10.86
N LEU A 12 -7.02 -7.00 -12.06
CA LEU A 12 -6.45 -8.32 -12.35
C LEU A 12 -5.19 -8.60 -11.50
N CYS A 13 -4.30 -7.62 -11.35
CA CYS A 13 -3.14 -7.74 -10.45
C CYS A 13 -3.57 -7.95 -8.99
N THR A 14 -4.64 -7.29 -8.56
CA THR A 14 -5.21 -7.44 -7.22
C THR A 14 -5.73 -8.86 -7.01
N ILE A 15 -6.52 -9.38 -7.97
CA ILE A 15 -7.05 -10.75 -7.91
C ILE A 15 -5.90 -11.77 -7.88
N GLY A 16 -4.90 -11.60 -8.75
CA GLY A 16 -3.72 -12.47 -8.74
C GLY A 16 -2.99 -12.46 -7.39
N SER A 17 -2.82 -11.28 -6.79
CA SER A 17 -2.22 -11.14 -5.46
C SER A 17 -3.07 -11.81 -4.36
N ALA A 18 -4.40 -11.69 -4.45
CA ALA A 18 -5.33 -12.35 -3.55
C ALA A 18 -5.24 -13.88 -3.62
N CYS A 19 -5.10 -14.45 -4.83
CA CYS A 19 -4.94 -15.89 -5.03
C CYS A 19 -3.64 -16.45 -4.41
N LEU A 20 -2.60 -15.63 -4.25
CA LEU A 20 -1.34 -16.04 -3.63
C LEU A 20 -1.38 -16.02 -2.08
N LEU A 21 -2.43 -15.47 -1.47
CA LEU A 21 -2.56 -15.37 -0.02
C LEU A 21 -3.13 -16.64 0.60
N SER A 22 -2.46 -17.12 1.64
CA SER A 22 -3.01 -18.15 2.52
C SER A 22 -4.07 -17.55 3.45
N LYS A 23 -5.16 -18.30 3.69
CA LYS A 23 -6.24 -17.90 4.60
C LYS A 23 -5.72 -17.51 6.00
N ARG A 24 -4.74 -18.26 6.52
CA ARG A 24 -4.11 -17.99 7.82
C ARG A 24 -3.37 -16.65 7.83
N SER A 25 -2.58 -16.36 6.78
CA SER A 25 -1.84 -15.11 6.70
C SER A 25 -2.78 -13.92 6.48
N PHE A 26 -3.85 -14.11 5.72
CA PHE A 26 -4.88 -13.09 5.53
C PHE A 26 -5.44 -12.63 6.88
N VAL A 27 -5.96 -13.55 7.70
CA VAL A 27 -6.52 -13.21 9.01
C VAL A 27 -5.46 -12.62 9.94
N LYS A 28 -4.25 -13.20 9.96
CA LYS A 28 -3.16 -12.72 10.83
C LYS A 28 -2.75 -11.28 10.54
N TYR A 29 -2.66 -10.90 9.27
CA TYR A 29 -2.15 -9.59 8.85
C TYR A 29 -3.25 -8.61 8.45
N LEU A 30 -4.52 -8.99 8.60
CA LEU A 30 -5.65 -8.11 8.34
C LEU A 30 -5.63 -6.84 9.22
N PRO A 31 -5.35 -6.89 10.54
CA PRO A 31 -5.35 -5.70 11.39
C PRO A 31 -4.33 -4.64 10.94
N VAL A 32 -3.08 -5.04 10.70
CA VAL A 32 -2.06 -4.12 10.18
C VAL A 32 -2.39 -3.60 8.78
N THR A 33 -3.01 -4.42 7.93
CA THR A 33 -3.39 -4.00 6.59
C THR A 33 -4.51 -2.96 6.61
N LEU A 34 -5.48 -3.09 7.52
CA LEU A 34 -6.53 -2.10 7.73
C LEU A 34 -5.97 -0.79 8.29
N PHE A 35 -5.10 -0.87 9.31
CA PHE A 35 -4.38 0.29 9.84
C PHE A 35 -3.58 1.02 8.75
N SER A 36 -2.82 0.26 7.98
CA SER A 36 -1.99 0.73 6.87
C SER A 36 -2.83 1.42 5.79
N SER A 37 -3.94 0.81 5.40
CA SER A 37 -4.85 1.35 4.38
C SER A 37 -5.54 2.63 4.84
N ALA A 38 -5.93 2.69 6.12
CA ALA A 38 -6.47 3.91 6.72
C ALA A 38 -5.43 5.04 6.76
N SER A 39 -4.18 4.73 7.10
CA SER A 39 -3.08 5.70 7.11
C SER A 39 -2.83 6.29 5.73
N VAL A 40 -2.79 5.46 4.69
CA VAL A 40 -2.65 5.93 3.31
C VAL A 40 -3.87 6.74 2.84
N LEU A 41 -5.08 6.38 3.26
CA LEU A 41 -6.25 7.23 2.98
C LEU A 41 -6.12 8.61 3.62
N ALA A 42 -5.64 8.68 4.87
CA ALA A 42 -5.39 9.96 5.54
C ALA A 42 -4.33 10.79 4.81
N GLU A 43 -3.24 10.17 4.33
CA GLU A 43 -2.23 10.84 3.50
C GLU A 43 -2.79 11.35 2.18
N ILE A 44 -3.62 10.55 1.51
CA ILE A 44 -4.28 10.96 0.27
C ILE A 44 -5.21 12.15 0.51
N LEU A 45 -5.94 12.16 1.63
CA LEU A 45 -6.75 13.31 2.03
C LEU A 45 -5.88 14.55 2.27
N TYR A 46 -4.76 14.40 3.00
CA TYR A 46 -3.78 15.48 3.21
C TYR A 46 -3.26 16.02 1.87
N PHE A 47 -2.87 15.13 0.95
CA PHE A 47 -2.37 15.51 -0.39
C PHE A 47 -3.44 16.22 -1.22
N THR A 48 -4.71 15.85 -1.04
CA THR A 48 -5.85 16.46 -1.71
C THR A 48 -6.11 17.88 -1.18
N VAL A 49 -6.19 18.05 0.15
CA VAL A 49 -6.43 19.33 0.82
C VAL A 49 -5.33 20.33 0.50
N HIS A 50 -4.06 19.90 0.58
CA HIS A 50 -2.90 20.74 0.28
C HIS A 50 -2.55 20.83 -1.22
N LYS A 51 -3.39 20.28 -2.11
CA LYS A 51 -3.21 20.31 -3.57
C LYS A 51 -1.83 19.77 -4.02
N LEU A 52 -1.28 18.80 -3.29
CA LEU A 52 0.02 18.13 -3.56
C LEU A 52 -0.08 17.08 -4.68
N TRP A 53 -1.30 16.79 -5.12
CA TRP A 53 -1.57 15.98 -6.31
C TRP A 53 -2.78 16.52 -7.08
N LYS A 54 -2.91 16.09 -8.34
CA LYS A 54 -4.07 16.40 -9.19
C LYS A 54 -4.55 15.12 -9.87
N VAL A 55 -5.83 14.80 -9.69
CA VAL A 55 -6.51 13.71 -10.41
C VAL A 55 -7.42 14.30 -11.47
N LYS A 56 -7.37 13.75 -12.69
CA LYS A 56 -8.20 14.21 -13.80
C LYS A 56 -9.58 13.55 -13.75
N GLY A 57 -10.64 14.34 -13.91
CA GLY A 57 -12.04 13.87 -13.92
C GLY A 57 -12.84 14.20 -12.65
N GLY A 58 -12.40 15.16 -11.84
CA GLY A 58 -13.15 15.66 -10.68
C GLY A 58 -13.18 14.70 -9.47
N PRO A 59 -14.01 15.02 -8.46
CA PRO A 59 -14.06 14.28 -7.20
C PRO A 59 -14.43 12.80 -7.35
N GLY A 60 -15.40 12.45 -8.22
CA GLY A 60 -15.80 11.07 -8.46
C GLY A 60 -14.65 10.20 -9.01
N SER A 61 -13.89 10.74 -9.97
CA SER A 61 -12.69 10.06 -10.51
C SER A 61 -11.60 9.89 -9.45
N LEU A 62 -11.43 10.89 -8.57
CA LEU A 62 -10.49 10.83 -7.44
C LEU A 62 -10.87 9.72 -6.47
N ILE A 63 -12.13 9.64 -6.06
CA ILE A 63 -12.64 8.59 -5.16
C ILE A 63 -12.44 7.21 -5.81
N CYS A 64 -12.91 7.01 -7.05
CA CYS A 64 -12.77 5.72 -7.72
C CYS A 64 -11.31 5.29 -7.87
N ASN A 65 -10.42 6.17 -8.32
CA ASN A 65 -9.00 5.83 -8.50
C ASN A 65 -8.32 5.54 -7.17
N THR A 66 -8.62 6.33 -6.14
CA THR A 66 -8.09 6.14 -4.78
C THR A 66 -8.53 4.79 -4.22
N SER A 67 -9.83 4.50 -4.26
CA SER A 67 -10.36 3.24 -3.75
C SER A 67 -9.78 2.03 -4.47
N ILE A 68 -9.69 2.07 -5.80
CA ILE A 68 -9.11 0.96 -6.58
C ILE A 68 -7.63 0.75 -6.23
N LEU A 69 -6.85 1.82 -6.02
CA LEU A 69 -5.43 1.69 -5.67
C LEU A 69 -5.21 1.24 -4.22
N VAL A 70 -5.97 1.80 -3.27
CA VAL A 70 -5.81 1.51 -1.84
C VAL A 70 -6.36 0.13 -1.50
N LEU A 71 -7.61 -0.16 -1.87
CA LEU A 71 -8.27 -1.44 -1.55
C LEU A 71 -7.82 -2.58 -2.47
N GLY A 72 -7.18 -2.25 -3.58
CA GLY A 72 -6.62 -3.23 -4.51
C GLY A 72 -5.15 -3.53 -4.22
N PRO A 73 -4.22 -3.06 -5.06
CA PRO A 73 -2.82 -3.47 -5.02
C PRO A 73 -2.14 -3.10 -3.69
N TYR A 74 -2.49 -1.98 -3.05
CA TYR A 74 -1.86 -1.60 -1.79
C TYR A 74 -2.28 -2.54 -0.64
N PHE A 75 -3.58 -2.78 -0.47
CA PHE A 75 -4.12 -3.67 0.55
C PHE A 75 -3.54 -5.10 0.42
N PHE A 76 -3.65 -5.68 -0.78
CA PHE A 76 -3.17 -7.04 -1.02
C PHE A 76 -1.64 -7.12 -1.07
N GLY A 77 -0.95 -6.08 -1.54
CA GLY A 77 0.50 -5.98 -1.52
C GLY A 77 1.06 -5.93 -0.09
N THR A 78 0.38 -5.22 0.82
CA THR A 78 0.73 -5.20 2.25
C THR A 78 0.63 -6.60 2.86
N LEU A 79 -0.51 -7.28 2.66
CA LEU A 79 -0.71 -8.66 3.13
C LEU A 79 0.36 -9.61 2.60
N LEU A 80 0.66 -9.52 1.30
CA LEU A 80 1.65 -10.38 0.66
C LEU A 80 3.06 -10.11 1.18
N SER A 81 3.41 -8.84 1.41
CA SER A 81 4.70 -8.44 1.99
C SER A 81 4.90 -9.02 3.40
N PHE A 82 3.85 -9.02 4.22
CA PHE A 82 3.89 -9.69 5.54
C PHE A 82 3.95 -11.21 5.44
N GLN A 83 3.21 -11.82 4.51
CA GLN A 83 3.26 -13.27 4.27
C GLN A 83 4.67 -13.70 3.84
N LEU A 84 5.26 -13.04 2.84
CA LEU A 84 6.57 -13.38 2.28
C LEU A 84 7.70 -13.13 3.30
N SER A 85 7.60 -12.07 4.09
CA SER A 85 8.58 -11.78 5.14
C SER A 85 8.47 -12.73 6.34
N LYS A 86 7.37 -13.48 6.46
CA LYS A 86 7.04 -14.32 7.62
C LYS A 86 7.11 -13.52 8.94
N GLY A 87 6.82 -12.22 8.89
CA GLY A 87 6.88 -11.31 10.05
C GLY A 87 8.30 -10.99 10.56
N LYS A 88 9.35 -11.23 9.76
CA LYS A 88 10.74 -10.89 10.07
C LYS A 88 11.10 -9.51 9.53
N LEU A 89 11.67 -8.64 10.38
CA LEU A 89 11.95 -7.23 10.06
C LEU A 89 12.81 -7.07 8.81
N ILE A 90 13.98 -7.72 8.75
CA ILE A 90 14.92 -7.55 7.63
C ILE A 90 14.27 -7.98 6.30
N LYS A 91 13.55 -9.10 6.28
CA LYS A 91 12.87 -9.58 5.07
C LYS A 91 11.76 -8.62 4.65
N TYR A 92 10.97 -8.15 5.62
CA TYR A 92 9.90 -7.19 5.37
C TYR A 92 10.46 -5.86 4.83
N ALA A 93 11.50 -5.32 5.45
CA ALA A 93 12.15 -4.10 5.04
C ALA A 93 12.70 -4.21 3.61
N LEU A 94 13.42 -5.28 3.27
CA LEU A 94 13.94 -5.49 1.92
C LEU A 94 12.82 -5.57 0.86
N ILE A 95 11.75 -6.32 1.15
CA ILE A 95 10.60 -6.43 0.24
C ILE A 95 9.98 -5.05 -0.02
N ASN A 96 9.72 -4.28 1.04
CA ASN A 96 9.07 -2.98 0.90
C ASN A 96 10.01 -1.94 0.29
N ILE A 97 11.28 -1.86 0.69
CA ILE A 97 12.27 -0.93 0.09
C ILE A 97 12.35 -1.11 -1.43
N ILE A 98 12.35 -2.36 -1.92
CA ILE A 98 12.37 -2.67 -3.36
C ILE A 98 11.01 -2.32 -4.00
N ALA A 99 9.90 -2.73 -3.39
CA ALA A 99 8.56 -2.46 -3.93
C ALA A 99 8.27 -0.95 -4.00
N ASP A 100 8.63 -0.21 -2.96
CA ASP A 100 8.49 1.23 -2.84
C ASP A 100 9.38 1.96 -3.84
N PHE A 101 10.58 1.43 -4.11
CA PHE A 101 11.45 1.98 -5.14
C PHE A 101 10.80 1.83 -6.51
N ILE A 102 10.28 0.64 -6.82
CA ILE A 102 9.52 0.40 -8.06
C ILE A 102 8.26 1.29 -8.12
N TYR A 103 7.60 1.54 -6.99
CA TYR A 103 6.43 2.39 -6.98
C TYR A 103 6.76 3.87 -7.23
N ALA A 104 7.72 4.41 -6.48
CA ALA A 104 8.05 5.83 -6.46
C ALA A 104 8.72 6.32 -7.76
N PHE A 105 9.48 5.44 -8.44
CA PHE A 105 10.25 5.80 -9.63
C PHE A 105 9.57 5.33 -10.93
N PRO A 106 9.57 4.03 -11.32
CA PRO A 106 9.01 3.63 -12.60
C PRO A 106 7.47 3.72 -12.64
N LEU A 107 6.74 3.27 -11.62
CA LEU A 107 5.27 3.25 -11.67
C LEU A 107 4.67 4.66 -11.62
N ILE A 108 5.14 5.54 -10.73
CA ILE A 108 4.68 6.93 -10.73
C ILE A 108 5.01 7.63 -12.05
N LYS A 109 6.19 7.40 -12.64
CA LYS A 109 6.54 7.97 -13.94
C LYS A 109 5.58 7.47 -15.03
N LEU A 110 5.20 6.20 -15.00
CA LEU A 110 4.20 5.61 -15.88
C LEU A 110 2.82 6.25 -15.67
N PHE A 111 2.33 6.35 -14.43
CA PHE A 111 1.04 6.98 -14.13
C PHE A 111 0.96 8.45 -14.55
N LYS A 112 2.07 9.19 -14.40
CA LYS A 112 2.19 10.57 -14.91
C LYS A 112 2.11 10.60 -16.44
N LYS A 113 2.80 9.71 -17.15
CA LYS A 113 2.76 9.60 -18.63
C LYS A 113 1.36 9.26 -19.16
N LEU A 114 0.62 8.42 -18.43
CA LEU A 114 -0.74 8.00 -18.77
C LEU A 114 -1.83 8.98 -18.32
N ASP A 115 -1.45 10.12 -17.71
CA ASP A 115 -2.37 11.14 -17.18
C ASP A 115 -3.41 10.56 -16.20
N PHE A 116 -2.99 9.56 -15.43
CA PHE A 116 -3.82 8.89 -14.42
C PHE A 116 -3.94 9.78 -13.17
N PHE A 117 -2.81 10.29 -12.68
CA PHE A 117 -2.72 11.39 -11.71
C PHE A 117 -1.38 12.14 -11.90
N LYS A 118 -1.29 13.34 -11.33
CA LYS A 118 -0.04 14.13 -11.27
C LYS A 118 0.32 14.44 -9.83
N LEU A 119 1.41 13.85 -9.35
CA LEU A 119 2.05 14.17 -8.06
C LEU A 119 2.97 15.38 -8.22
N LYS A 120 2.83 16.37 -7.34
CA LYS A 120 3.71 17.55 -7.24
C LYS A 120 4.90 17.32 -6.32
N VAL A 121 4.82 16.34 -5.44
CA VAL A 121 5.91 15.93 -4.55
C VAL A 121 7.01 15.25 -5.38
N ASN A 122 8.28 15.48 -5.01
CA ASN A 122 9.41 14.82 -5.68
C ASN A 122 9.39 13.31 -5.39
N SER A 123 9.83 12.49 -6.35
CA SER A 123 9.86 11.03 -6.22
C SER A 123 10.67 10.55 -5.01
N ILE A 124 11.76 11.25 -4.63
CA ILE A 124 12.55 10.91 -3.44
C ILE A 124 11.75 11.17 -2.15
N GLN A 125 11.09 12.33 -2.03
CA GLN A 125 10.25 12.64 -0.86
C GLN A 125 9.09 11.64 -0.74
N PHE A 126 8.47 11.31 -1.86
CA PHE A 126 7.41 10.30 -1.90
C PHE A 126 7.93 8.91 -1.52
N TYR A 127 9.11 8.52 -2.00
CA TYR A 127 9.77 7.27 -1.66
C TYR A 127 10.04 7.16 -0.15
N VAL A 128 10.62 8.21 0.45
CA VAL A 128 10.88 8.25 1.89
C VAL A 128 9.59 8.13 2.70
N LEU A 129 8.51 8.79 2.25
CA LEU A 129 7.20 8.69 2.89
C LEU A 129 6.69 7.24 2.91
N ILE A 130 6.61 6.58 1.75
CA ILE A 130 6.06 5.22 1.67
C ILE A 130 6.95 4.18 2.36
N VAL A 131 8.28 4.35 2.35
CA VAL A 131 9.20 3.50 3.13
C VAL A 131 8.97 3.70 4.63
N THR A 132 8.77 4.94 5.08
CA THR A 132 8.43 5.24 6.48
C THR A 132 7.13 4.55 6.88
N ASN A 133 6.12 4.57 6.01
CA ASN A 133 4.86 3.86 6.23
C ASN A 133 5.06 2.36 6.38
N ALA A 134 5.94 1.74 5.57
CA ALA A 134 6.27 0.34 5.73
C ALA A 134 6.85 0.05 7.13
N PHE A 135 7.78 0.87 7.62
CA PHE A 135 8.31 0.71 8.98
C PHE A 135 7.25 0.92 10.07
N LEU A 136 6.37 1.91 9.91
CA LEU A 136 5.24 2.13 10.82
C LEU A 136 4.29 0.93 10.85
N ASN A 137 3.98 0.36 9.69
CA ASN A 137 3.15 -0.85 9.56
C ASN A 137 3.80 -2.04 10.29
N PHE A 138 5.11 -2.24 10.10
CA PHE A 138 5.82 -3.31 10.82
C PHE A 138 5.78 -3.09 12.33
N GLY A 139 6.03 -1.86 12.79
CA GLY A 139 5.94 -1.48 14.19
C GLY A 139 4.55 -1.77 14.78
N PHE A 140 3.49 -1.35 14.08
CA PHE A 140 2.11 -1.63 14.45
C PHE A 140 1.83 -3.13 14.53
N GLN A 141 2.26 -3.92 13.54
CA GLN A 141 2.08 -5.38 13.57
C GLN A 141 2.74 -6.01 14.80
N LYS A 142 3.94 -5.56 15.19
CA LYS A 142 4.62 -6.07 16.39
C LYS A 142 3.95 -5.64 17.68
N PHE A 143 3.48 -4.41 17.75
CA PHE A 143 2.66 -3.94 18.85
C PHE A 143 1.38 -4.79 19.00
N TYR A 144 0.64 -4.98 17.91
CA TYR A 144 -0.58 -5.78 17.89
C TYR A 144 -0.33 -7.24 18.28
N GLU A 145 0.72 -7.87 17.72
CA GLU A 145 1.11 -9.24 18.10
C GLU A 145 1.40 -9.37 19.60
N ARG A 146 2.08 -8.38 20.21
CA ARG A 146 2.38 -8.38 21.65
C ARG A 146 1.14 -8.22 22.52
N VAL A 147 0.17 -7.41 22.10
CA VAL A 147 -1.05 -7.16 22.89
C VAL A 147 -2.05 -8.31 22.78
N THR A 148 -2.11 -8.99 21.63
CA THR A 148 -3.13 -10.02 21.36
C THR A 148 -2.65 -11.46 21.61
N LEU A 149 -1.34 -11.73 21.56
CA LEU A 149 -0.80 -13.04 21.89
C LEU A 149 -0.45 -13.07 23.38
N PRO A 150 -0.90 -14.09 24.15
CA PRO A 150 -0.44 -14.27 25.52
C PRO A 150 1.09 -14.40 25.49
N GLU A 151 1.78 -13.76 26.43
CA GLU A 151 3.19 -14.05 26.67
C GLU A 151 3.30 -15.57 26.80
N LYS A 152 4.14 -16.19 25.97
CA LYS A 152 4.60 -17.53 26.26
C LYS A 152 5.37 -17.42 27.56
N THR A 153 4.73 -17.73 28.68
CA THR A 153 5.41 -18.14 29.91
C THR A 153 6.38 -19.23 29.49
N SER A 154 7.67 -18.88 29.51
CA SER A 154 8.76 -19.84 29.46
C SER A 154 8.77 -20.56 30.82
N ASP A 155 7.97 -21.62 30.90
CA ASP A 155 8.08 -22.65 31.94
C ASP A 155 9.16 -23.67 31.53
#